data_AF-A0A3S1ANX6-F1
#
_entry.id   AF-A0A3S1ANX6-F1
#
_cell.length_a   1.000
_cell.length_b   1.000
_cell.length_c   1.000
_cell.angle_alpha   90.00
_cell.angle_beta   90.00
_cell.angle_gamma   90.00
#
_symmetry.space_group_name_H-M   'P 1'
#
loop_
_entity.id
_entity.type
_entity.pdbx_description
1 polymer ?
#
loop_
_entity_poly.entity_id
_entity_poly.type
_entity_poly.pdbx_seq_one_letter_code
_entity_poly.pdbx_strand_id
1 'polypeptide(L)'
;MRRSLIAIAAISLTLATACSKPSAGEVEKERPAALGGAAQETQASAESKGHSDPEGELGEGQAADDTLVSLVNKKHPLDKAYVPEDLVPVDVPTVLDNPEVNQLRKEAAAALSKMFDAASEDGVKLYARSGYRSYKTQEALFASYSAREGEEAANRYSARAGQSEHQTGLAMDVTSESVSFQLDEAFGETTEGRWLAEHAHEYGFIIRYPQGKEDITGYIYEPWHVRFLGVRLAASVYESGLTYEEFVGEGIE
;
A
#
# COMPACT_ATOMS: atom_id res chain seq x y z
N MET A 1 -41.41 50.63 -22.30
CA MET A 1 -40.07 50.35 -22.89
C MET A 1 -40.23 49.10 -23.75
N ARG A 2 -40.34 49.21 -25.09
CA ARG A 2 -39.35 48.73 -26.10
C ARG A 2 -38.71 47.39 -25.68
N ARG A 3 -38.82 46.24 -26.36
CA ARG A 3 -38.92 45.83 -27.79
C ARG A 3 -39.27 44.31 -27.80
N SER A 4 -40.22 43.82 -28.60
CA SER A 4 -40.05 43.15 -29.92
C SER A 4 -39.31 41.80 -29.89
N LEU A 5 -39.60 40.71 -30.63
CA LEU A 5 -40.52 40.30 -31.71
C LEU A 5 -40.25 38.78 -31.98
N ILE A 6 -41.25 38.01 -32.43
CA ILE A 6 -41.24 37.00 -33.55
C ILE A 6 -40.29 35.77 -33.43
N ALA A 7 -40.52 34.56 -33.96
CA ALA A 7 -41.64 33.73 -34.44
C ALA A 7 -41.02 32.43 -35.02
N ILE A 8 -41.73 31.31 -34.88
CA ILE A 8 -41.96 30.22 -35.86
C ILE A 8 -40.76 29.64 -36.65
N ALA A 9 -40.53 28.32 -36.51
CA ALA A 9 -40.49 27.39 -37.65
C ALA A 9 -40.61 25.93 -37.19
N ALA A 10 -41.73 25.29 -37.59
CA ALA A 10 -41.92 23.85 -37.59
C ALA A 10 -41.63 23.32 -39.00
N ILE A 11 -40.88 22.22 -39.12
CA ILE A 11 -40.89 21.37 -40.32
C ILE A 11 -40.85 19.91 -39.85
N SER A 12 -41.95 19.21 -40.12
CA SER A 12 -42.08 17.76 -40.09
C SER A 12 -41.50 17.16 -41.37
N LEU A 13 -40.88 15.97 -41.28
CA LEU A 13 -40.96 14.99 -42.37
C LEU A 13 -40.80 13.55 -41.84
N THR A 14 -41.86 12.78 -42.02
CA THR A 14 -41.97 11.32 -41.86
C THR A 14 -41.73 10.61 -43.19
N LEU A 15 -41.14 9.40 -43.15
CA LEU A 15 -41.50 8.12 -43.85
C LEU A 15 -40.25 7.21 -43.80
N ALA A 16 -40.24 6.02 -43.19
CA ALA A 16 -40.93 4.75 -43.46
C ALA A 16 -39.98 3.70 -44.09
N THR A 17 -39.78 2.60 -43.32
CA THR A 17 -39.66 1.17 -43.70
C THR A 17 -38.76 0.72 -44.86
N ALA A 18 -37.83 -0.22 -44.58
CA ALA A 18 -37.79 -1.56 -45.23
C ALA A 18 -36.71 -2.49 -44.63
N CYS A 19 -37.08 -3.77 -44.49
CA CYS A 19 -36.23 -4.91 -44.15
C CYS A 19 -35.28 -5.31 -45.30
N SER A 20 -34.10 -5.86 -44.98
CA SER A 20 -33.55 -7.10 -45.58
C SER A 20 -32.21 -7.53 -44.95
N LYS A 21 -32.19 -8.74 -44.39
CA LYS A 21 -31.05 -9.70 -44.44
C LYS A 21 -31.13 -10.45 -45.80
N PRO A 22 -30.11 -11.15 -46.36
CA PRO A 22 -29.14 -12.07 -45.71
C PRO A 22 -27.69 -11.98 -46.27
N SER A 23 -26.67 -12.66 -45.74
CA SER A 23 -26.24 -14.03 -46.10
C SER A 23 -24.92 -14.29 -45.33
N ALA A 24 -24.85 -15.26 -44.42
CA ALA A 24 -24.41 -16.65 -44.59
C ALA A 24 -22.92 -16.81 -44.98
N GLY A 25 -22.19 -17.44 -44.05
CA GLY A 25 -20.82 -17.93 -44.19
C GLY A 25 -20.51 -18.86 -43.02
N GLU A 26 -21.06 -20.07 -43.07
CA GLU A 26 -20.57 -21.22 -42.28
C GLU A 26 -19.43 -21.89 -43.05
N VAL A 27 -18.31 -22.21 -42.38
CA VAL A 27 -17.61 -23.49 -42.55
C VAL A 27 -16.98 -23.91 -41.22
N GLU A 28 -17.35 -25.10 -40.77
CA GLU A 28 -16.88 -25.88 -39.62
C GLU A 28 -15.47 -26.50 -39.81
N LYS A 29 -14.84 -26.88 -38.68
CA LYS A 29 -13.86 -27.99 -38.48
C LYS A 29 -12.50 -27.87 -39.21
N GLU A 30 -11.33 -28.17 -38.63
CA GLU A 30 -10.94 -29.34 -37.82
C GLU A 30 -9.48 -29.13 -37.30
N ARG A 31 -9.06 -29.84 -36.21
CA ARG A 31 -7.64 -30.03 -35.83
C ARG A 31 -7.08 -31.26 -36.55
N PRO A 32 -5.77 -31.30 -36.83
CA PRO A 32 -4.86 -32.26 -36.16
C PRO A 32 -3.52 -31.59 -35.77
N ALA A 33 -2.86 -31.85 -34.64
CA ALA A 33 -2.23 -33.06 -34.08
C ALA A 33 -0.89 -33.49 -34.72
N ALA A 34 0.10 -33.65 -33.82
CA ALA A 34 1.35 -34.41 -33.89
C ALA A 34 2.63 -33.75 -34.43
N LEU A 35 3.59 -33.57 -33.52
CA LEU A 35 4.99 -33.99 -33.71
C LEU A 35 5.46 -34.69 -32.44
N GLY A 36 5.87 -35.95 -32.58
CA GLY A 36 6.58 -36.73 -31.57
C GLY A 36 7.93 -37.19 -32.14
N GLY A 37 8.88 -37.50 -31.26
CA GLY A 37 10.14 -38.14 -31.64
C GLY A 37 11.23 -37.96 -30.58
N ALA A 38 11.46 -39.01 -29.80
CA ALA A 38 12.42 -39.13 -28.71
C ALA A 38 13.88 -39.31 -29.16
N ALA A 39 14.82 -39.01 -28.27
CA ALA A 39 16.13 -39.66 -28.19
C ALA A 39 16.62 -39.69 -26.72
N GLN A 40 16.95 -40.89 -26.23
CA GLN A 40 17.86 -41.18 -25.09
C GLN A 40 19.29 -40.71 -25.47
N GLU A 41 20.29 -40.49 -24.62
CA GLU A 41 20.79 -41.10 -23.38
C GLU A 41 21.89 -40.11 -22.90
N THR A 42 22.17 -39.84 -21.63
CA THR A 42 23.21 -40.52 -20.83
C THR A 42 23.36 -39.81 -19.46
N GLN A 43 23.74 -40.61 -18.47
CA GLN A 43 24.08 -40.25 -17.10
C GLN A 43 25.25 -39.25 -16.98
N ALA A 44 25.15 -38.33 -16.01
CA ALA A 44 26.31 -37.78 -15.32
C ALA A 44 25.92 -37.47 -13.86
N SER A 45 26.47 -38.26 -12.95
CA SER A 45 26.52 -38.01 -11.52
C SER A 45 27.49 -36.86 -11.21
N ALA A 46 27.08 -35.86 -10.44
CA ALA A 46 27.99 -34.99 -9.71
C ALA A 46 27.28 -34.39 -8.49
N GLU A 47 27.68 -34.90 -7.33
CA GLU A 47 27.93 -34.17 -6.07
C GLU A 47 26.87 -33.17 -5.57
N SER A 48 26.06 -33.66 -4.63
CA SER A 48 25.50 -32.88 -3.54
C SER A 48 26.65 -32.24 -2.75
N LYS A 49 26.76 -30.91 -2.84
CA LYS A 49 27.46 -30.09 -1.83
C LYS A 49 26.40 -29.29 -1.10
N GLY A 50 26.42 -29.44 0.22
CA GLY A 50 25.46 -28.87 1.15
C GLY A 50 25.27 -27.37 0.93
N HIS A 51 24.01 -26.98 0.85
CA HIS A 51 23.60 -25.61 1.07
C HIS A 51 23.78 -25.34 2.56
N SER A 52 24.88 -24.68 2.90
CA SER A 52 25.10 -24.13 4.23
C SER A 52 24.16 -22.93 4.39
N ASP A 53 23.23 -23.06 5.32
CA ASP A 53 22.44 -21.95 5.85
C ASP A 53 23.36 -20.77 6.21
N PRO A 54 23.07 -19.53 5.79
CA PRO A 54 23.63 -18.38 6.48
C PRO A 54 22.79 -18.15 7.73
N GLU A 55 23.17 -18.78 8.83
CA GLU A 55 22.89 -18.27 10.16
C GLU A 55 23.59 -16.91 10.31
N GLY A 56 22.93 -15.85 9.83
CA GLY A 56 23.27 -14.48 10.16
C GLY A 56 22.62 -14.13 11.48
N GLU A 57 23.43 -14.06 12.54
CA GLU A 57 23.08 -13.54 13.86
C GLU A 57 22.33 -12.20 13.75
N LEU A 58 21.00 -12.24 13.81
CA LEU A 58 20.19 -11.11 14.23
C LEU A 58 19.97 -11.29 15.73
N GLY A 59 20.74 -10.51 16.49
CA GLY A 59 20.85 -10.60 17.94
C GLY A 59 19.51 -10.73 18.63
N GLU A 60 19.42 -11.77 19.47
CA GLU A 60 18.46 -11.83 20.55
C GLU A 60 18.75 -10.69 21.54
N GLY A 61 17.70 -9.97 21.93
CA GLY A 61 17.72 -9.18 23.16
C GLY A 61 17.70 -7.67 22.98
N GLN A 62 16.58 -7.14 22.50
CA GLN A 62 16.06 -5.90 23.07
C GLN A 62 14.57 -6.10 23.26
N ALA A 63 14.10 -6.01 24.50
CA ALA A 63 12.67 -5.97 24.78
C ALA A 63 12.09 -4.85 23.93
N ALA A 64 11.16 -5.18 23.04
CA ALA A 64 10.43 -4.18 22.28
C ALA A 64 9.91 -3.16 23.28
N ASP A 65 10.28 -1.89 23.09
CA ASP A 65 9.64 -0.77 23.76
C ASP A 65 8.13 -0.99 23.65
N ASP A 66 7.38 -1.02 24.76
CA ASP A 66 5.92 -1.27 24.77
C ASP A 66 5.19 -0.31 23.80
N THR A 67 5.80 0.83 23.44
CA THR A 67 5.28 1.76 22.43
C THR A 67 5.43 1.30 20.98
N LEU A 68 6.39 0.42 20.64
CA LEU A 68 6.52 -0.18 19.30
C LEU A 68 5.30 -1.03 18.95
N VAL A 69 4.74 -1.70 19.95
CA VAL A 69 3.66 -2.68 19.84
C VAL A 69 2.28 -2.06 20.14
N SER A 70 2.22 -0.81 20.60
CA SER A 70 0.93 -0.18 20.88
C SER A 70 0.12 0.03 19.60
N LEU A 71 -1.15 -0.42 19.63
CA LEU A 71 -2.14 -0.16 18.60
C LEU A 71 -2.53 1.31 18.66
N VAL A 72 -2.37 2.04 17.55
CA VAL A 72 -2.78 3.45 17.43
C VAL A 72 -3.84 3.54 16.35
N ASN A 73 -5.05 3.93 16.73
CA ASN A 73 -6.17 4.09 15.80
C ASN A 73 -7.23 5.02 16.40
N LYS A 74 -8.45 4.99 15.84
CA LYS A 74 -9.58 5.81 16.30
C LYS A 74 -10.01 5.54 17.75
N LYS A 75 -9.78 4.33 18.27
CA LYS A 75 -10.12 3.89 19.63
C LYS A 75 -8.96 4.06 20.61
N HIS A 76 -7.72 4.06 20.12
CA HIS A 76 -6.50 4.15 20.93
C HIS A 76 -5.63 5.34 20.49
N PRO A 77 -6.01 6.58 20.83
CA PRO A 77 -5.23 7.76 20.46
C PRO A 77 -4.00 7.95 21.36
N LEU A 78 -2.93 8.49 20.78
CA LEU A 78 -1.76 8.98 21.48
C LEU A 78 -2.01 10.32 22.18
N ASP A 79 -1.24 10.59 23.22
CA ASP A 79 -1.21 11.90 23.86
C ASP A 79 -0.69 12.97 22.88
N LYS A 80 -1.25 14.18 22.96
CA LYS A 80 -0.84 15.32 22.13
C LYS A 80 0.62 15.73 22.30
N ALA A 81 1.22 15.43 23.45
CA ALA A 81 2.60 15.72 23.80
C ALA A 81 3.55 14.57 23.46
N TYR A 82 3.03 13.42 23.03
CA TYR A 82 3.88 12.29 22.66
C TYR A 82 4.72 12.62 21.42
N VAL A 83 6.04 12.52 21.59
CA VAL A 83 7.06 12.63 20.54
C VAL A 83 8.10 11.56 20.82
N PRO A 84 8.44 10.68 19.87
CA PRO A 84 9.50 9.68 20.09
C PRO A 84 10.86 10.35 20.31
N GLU A 85 11.63 9.84 21.28
CA GLU A 85 12.94 10.40 21.64
C GLU A 85 14.08 9.99 20.69
N ASP A 86 13.85 8.98 19.86
CA ASP A 86 14.82 8.29 19.02
C ASP A 86 14.55 8.44 17.51
N LEU A 87 13.88 9.53 17.11
CA LEU A 87 13.69 9.88 15.71
C LEU A 87 15.03 10.16 15.03
N VAL A 88 15.26 9.53 13.88
CA VAL A 88 16.43 9.75 13.03
C VAL A 88 15.98 9.98 11.59
N PRO A 89 16.73 10.74 10.78
CA PRO A 89 16.50 10.82 9.35
C PRO A 89 16.58 9.43 8.70
N VAL A 90 15.71 9.17 7.73
CA VAL A 90 15.79 7.96 6.90
C VAL A 90 16.88 8.12 5.84
N ASP A 91 17.60 7.03 5.55
CA ASP A 91 18.64 6.99 4.53
C ASP A 91 18.16 6.18 3.31
N VAL A 92 17.10 6.69 2.67
CA VAL A 92 16.47 6.11 1.48
C VAL A 92 16.04 7.24 0.54
N PRO A 93 15.76 6.97 -0.76
CA PRO A 93 15.21 7.99 -1.65
C PRO A 93 13.91 8.61 -1.10
N THR A 94 13.90 9.93 -0.90
CA THR A 94 12.73 10.67 -0.40
C THR A 94 12.11 11.55 -1.48
N VAL A 95 10.79 11.72 -1.45
CA VAL A 95 10.04 12.56 -2.41
C VAL A 95 9.97 14.03 -1.97
N LEU A 96 9.81 14.29 -0.67
CA LEU A 96 9.60 15.62 -0.12
C LEU A 96 10.87 16.12 0.58
N ASP A 97 11.15 17.42 0.45
CA ASP A 97 12.27 18.06 1.16
C ASP A 97 11.96 18.38 2.63
N ASN A 98 10.76 18.03 3.13
CA ASN A 98 10.36 18.32 4.50
C ASN A 98 11.08 17.37 5.48
N PRO A 99 11.96 17.86 6.37
CA PRO A 99 12.71 17.00 7.27
C PRO A 99 11.84 16.28 8.30
N GLU A 100 10.68 16.84 8.71
CA GLU A 100 9.79 16.19 9.70
C GLU A 100 9.32 14.82 9.20
N VAL A 101 8.92 14.75 7.93
CA VAL A 101 8.38 13.53 7.32
C VAL A 101 9.47 12.60 6.79
N ASN A 102 10.73 13.01 6.80
CA ASN A 102 11.86 12.17 6.41
C ASN A 102 12.52 11.53 7.65
N GLN A 103 11.73 11.25 8.69
CA GLN A 103 12.19 10.65 9.93
C GLN A 103 11.34 9.44 10.31
N LEU A 104 12.00 8.47 10.95
CA LEU A 104 11.37 7.35 11.66
C LEU A 104 12.11 7.15 12.98
N ARG A 105 11.53 6.36 13.89
CA ARG A 105 12.28 5.82 15.04
C ARG A 105 13.48 5.02 14.51
N LYS A 106 14.60 5.06 15.24
CA LYS A 106 15.88 4.49 14.82
C LYS A 106 15.79 3.06 14.27
N GLU A 107 15.04 2.19 14.95
CA GLU A 107 14.90 0.80 14.53
C GLU A 107 14.12 0.67 13.21
N ALA A 108 13.00 1.37 13.09
CA ALA A 108 12.20 1.40 11.87
C ALA A 108 12.96 2.03 10.70
N ALA A 109 13.77 3.07 10.94
CA ALA A 109 14.63 3.67 9.91
C ALA A 109 15.66 2.67 9.35
N ALA A 110 16.31 1.90 10.24
CA ALA A 110 17.27 0.88 9.83
C ALA A 110 16.60 -0.28 9.07
N ALA A 111 15.40 -0.68 9.49
CA ALA A 111 14.60 -1.68 8.80
C ALA A 111 14.14 -1.20 7.40
N LEU A 112 13.73 0.07 7.30
CA LEU A 112 13.29 0.67 6.04
C LEU A 112 14.42 0.69 5.00
N SER A 113 15.64 1.05 5.42
CA SER A 113 16.83 1.01 4.55
C SER A 113 17.08 -0.40 4.00
N LYS A 114 17.04 -1.44 4.85
CA LYS A 114 17.20 -2.84 4.41
C LYS A 114 16.12 -3.27 3.42
N MET A 115 14.86 -2.88 3.67
CA MET A 115 13.75 -3.19 2.77
C MET A 115 13.93 -2.50 1.40
N PHE A 116 14.40 -1.26 1.38
CA PHE A 116 14.63 -0.52 0.14
C PHE A 116 15.83 -1.05 -0.64
N ASP A 117 16.90 -1.47 0.05
CA ASP A 117 18.06 -2.11 -0.56
C ASP A 117 17.66 -3.43 -1.24
N ALA A 118 16.89 -4.28 -0.54
CA ALA A 118 16.38 -5.53 -1.10
C ALA A 118 15.44 -5.32 -2.30
N ALA A 119 14.54 -4.34 -2.21
CA ALA A 119 13.72 -3.94 -3.36
C ALA A 119 14.61 -3.59 -4.56
N SER A 120 15.67 -2.80 -4.32
CA SER A 120 16.59 -2.41 -5.38
C SER A 120 17.36 -3.59 -5.97
N GLU A 121 17.73 -4.58 -5.17
CA GLU A 121 18.37 -5.83 -5.62
C GLU A 121 17.44 -6.64 -6.55
N ASP A 122 16.14 -6.61 -6.28
CA ASP A 122 15.10 -7.21 -7.12
C ASP A 122 14.70 -6.34 -8.32
N GLY A 123 15.37 -5.19 -8.52
CA GLY A 123 15.07 -4.26 -9.61
C GLY A 123 13.83 -3.40 -9.39
N VAL A 124 13.35 -3.32 -8.15
CA VAL A 124 12.20 -2.53 -7.69
C VAL A 124 12.69 -1.24 -7.03
N LYS A 125 12.18 -0.09 -7.46
CA LYS A 125 12.62 1.22 -6.95
C LYS A 125 11.52 1.90 -6.13
N LEU A 126 11.72 1.94 -4.82
CA LEU A 126 10.81 2.56 -3.85
C LEU A 126 11.28 3.96 -3.44
N TYR A 127 10.33 4.77 -2.99
CA TYR A 127 10.56 6.12 -2.46
C TYR A 127 9.76 6.33 -1.17
N ALA A 128 10.41 6.89 -0.15
CA ALA A 128 9.75 7.35 1.06
C ALA A 128 9.06 8.70 0.79
N ARG A 129 7.78 8.81 1.16
CA ARG A 129 6.99 10.04 0.97
C ARG A 129 6.68 10.73 2.29
N SER A 130 6.26 9.97 3.30
CA SER A 130 5.89 10.56 4.60
C SER A 130 6.04 9.58 5.76
N GLY A 131 7.03 9.82 6.61
CA GLY A 131 7.30 9.15 7.89
C GLY A 131 6.64 9.87 9.06
N TYR A 132 7.44 10.25 10.07
CA TYR A 132 6.96 10.91 11.28
C TYR A 132 6.13 12.18 10.99
N ARG A 133 5.02 12.34 11.73
CA ARG A 133 4.22 13.57 11.74
C ARG A 133 3.79 13.88 13.15
N SER A 134 4.11 15.08 13.62
CA SER A 134 3.68 15.55 14.93
C SER A 134 2.16 15.67 15.04
N TYR A 135 1.64 15.64 16.27
CA TYR A 135 0.22 15.87 16.55
C TYR A 135 -0.29 17.15 15.85
N LYS A 136 0.47 18.25 15.92
CA LYS A 136 0.10 19.54 15.33
C LYS A 136 0.06 19.49 13.81
N THR A 137 1.02 18.81 13.18
CA THR A 137 1.02 18.61 11.73
C THR A 137 -0.20 17.79 11.30
N GLN A 138 -0.56 16.74 12.05
CA GLN A 138 -1.76 15.96 11.79
C GLN A 138 -3.05 16.78 11.96
N GLU A 139 -3.13 17.63 13.00
CA GLU A 139 -4.27 18.52 13.24
C GLU A 139 -4.50 19.47 12.06
N ALA A 140 -3.44 20.13 11.59
CA ALA A 140 -3.51 21.04 10.45
C ALA A 140 -3.91 20.31 9.15
N LEU A 141 -3.37 19.10 8.93
CA LEU A 141 -3.69 18.30 7.76
C LEU A 141 -5.16 17.86 7.76
N PHE A 142 -5.64 17.30 8.86
CA PHE A 142 -7.04 16.88 8.98
C PHE A 142 -7.99 18.07 8.79
N ALA A 143 -7.69 19.22 9.39
CA ALA A 143 -8.48 20.44 9.21
C ALA A 143 -8.55 20.88 7.73
N SER A 144 -7.43 20.77 7.00
CA SER A 144 -7.38 21.08 5.56
C SER A 144 -8.27 20.14 4.72
N TYR A 145 -8.19 18.83 4.97
CA TYR A 145 -9.03 17.84 4.28
C TYR A 145 -10.51 18.01 4.63
N SER A 146 -10.83 18.16 5.91
CA SER A 146 -12.19 18.38 6.37
C SER A 146 -12.81 19.65 5.77
N ALA A 147 -12.03 20.72 5.58
CA ALA A 147 -12.49 21.95 4.95
C ALA A 147 -12.76 21.79 3.43
N ARG A 148 -12.01 20.91 2.76
CA ARG A 148 -12.12 20.69 1.31
C ARG A 148 -13.20 19.68 0.93
N GLU A 149 -13.37 18.63 1.73
CA GLU A 149 -14.15 17.44 1.36
C GLU A 149 -15.25 17.08 2.37
N GLY A 150 -15.29 17.77 3.51
CA GLY A 150 -16.18 17.45 4.62
C GLY A 150 -15.53 16.49 5.62
N GLU A 151 -15.95 16.60 6.88
CA GLU A 151 -15.33 15.87 8.00
C GLU A 151 -15.51 14.36 7.89
N GLU A 152 -16.68 13.90 7.49
CA GLU A 152 -16.99 12.47 7.33
C GLU A 152 -16.10 11.81 6.27
N ALA A 153 -15.95 12.44 5.10
CA ALA A 153 -15.09 11.94 4.03
C ALA A 153 -13.61 11.97 4.43
N ALA A 154 -13.14 13.08 5.01
CA ALA A 154 -11.76 13.23 5.47
C ALA A 154 -11.38 12.15 6.50
N ASN A 155 -12.31 11.79 7.39
CA ASN A 155 -12.08 10.82 8.45
C ASN A 155 -11.98 9.36 7.96
N ARG A 156 -12.16 9.09 6.66
CA ARG A 156 -11.95 7.75 6.06
C ARG A 156 -10.52 7.50 5.59
N TYR A 157 -9.77 8.56 5.25
CA TYR A 157 -8.39 8.46 4.73
C TYR A 157 -7.39 9.33 5.48
N SER A 158 -7.86 10.17 6.41
CA SER A 158 -7.01 11.01 7.24
C SER A 158 -7.38 10.85 8.71
N ALA A 159 -6.41 10.37 9.48
CA ALA A 159 -6.54 10.27 10.93
C ALA A 159 -6.72 11.65 11.56
N ARG A 160 -7.49 11.73 12.64
CA ARG A 160 -7.43 12.90 13.52
C ARG A 160 -6.09 12.94 14.25
N ALA A 161 -5.72 14.12 14.75
CA ALA A 161 -4.54 14.24 15.60
C ALA A 161 -4.64 13.30 16.82
N GLY A 162 -3.54 12.63 17.14
CA GLY A 162 -3.49 11.56 18.14
C GLY A 162 -3.89 10.17 17.61
N GLN A 163 -4.68 10.07 16.54
CA GLN A 163 -5.13 8.78 15.97
C GLN A 163 -4.25 8.30 14.81
N SER A 164 -3.24 9.09 14.43
CA SER A 164 -2.34 8.81 13.30
C SER A 164 -1.14 8.01 13.75
N GLU A 165 -0.91 6.86 13.10
CA GLU A 165 0.29 6.05 13.37
C GLU A 165 1.57 6.80 13.00
N HIS A 166 1.55 7.81 12.12
CA HIS A 166 2.74 8.61 11.84
C HIS A 166 3.28 9.35 13.06
N GLN A 167 2.45 9.64 14.07
CA GLN A 167 2.94 10.25 15.31
C GLN A 167 3.82 9.28 16.13
N THR A 168 3.71 7.97 15.90
CA THR A 168 4.59 6.96 16.52
C THR A 168 6.02 7.01 16.00
N GLY A 169 6.23 7.56 14.78
CA GLY A 169 7.50 7.41 14.05
C GLY A 169 7.74 5.99 13.53
N LEU A 170 6.71 5.14 13.47
CA LEU A 170 6.79 3.74 13.02
C LEU A 170 6.00 3.48 11.74
N ALA A 171 5.33 4.50 11.21
CA ALA A 171 4.62 4.43 9.94
C ALA A 171 5.38 5.20 8.86
N MET A 172 5.44 4.63 7.66
CA MET A 172 5.98 5.28 6.47
C MET A 172 5.02 5.10 5.30
N ASP A 173 4.71 6.19 4.61
CA ASP A 173 4.07 6.14 3.31
C ASP A 173 5.15 5.94 2.23
N VAL A 174 5.05 4.85 1.47
CA VAL A 174 5.98 4.46 0.39
C VAL A 174 5.30 4.62 -0.96
N THR A 175 6.04 5.06 -1.97
CA THR A 175 5.53 5.29 -3.33
C THR A 175 6.57 4.91 -4.39
N SER A 176 6.23 5.09 -5.66
CA SER A 176 7.13 4.84 -6.78
C SER A 176 6.93 5.84 -7.93
N GLU A 177 7.89 5.83 -8.87
CA GLU A 177 7.77 6.58 -10.13
C GLU A 177 6.54 6.15 -10.94
N SER A 178 6.15 4.87 -10.87
CA SER A 178 5.02 4.27 -11.60
C SER A 178 3.67 4.92 -11.26
N VAL A 179 3.54 5.51 -10.06
CA VAL A 179 2.36 6.29 -9.63
C VAL A 179 2.64 7.79 -9.52
N SER A 180 3.67 8.29 -10.21
CA SER A 180 4.07 9.71 -10.15
C SER A 180 4.26 10.22 -8.72
N PHE A 181 4.81 9.37 -7.84
CA PHE A 181 5.03 9.62 -6.43
C PHE A 181 3.77 9.99 -5.63
N GLN A 182 2.58 9.59 -6.11
CA GLN A 182 1.32 9.76 -5.40
C GLN A 182 1.07 8.61 -4.41
N LEU A 183 0.23 8.89 -3.42
CA LEU A 183 -0.34 7.88 -2.53
C LEU A 183 -1.76 7.64 -3.03
N ASP A 184 -1.92 6.57 -3.78
CA ASP A 184 -3.15 6.20 -4.47
C ASP A 184 -3.27 4.67 -4.46
N GLU A 185 -4.50 4.16 -4.47
CA GLU A 185 -4.76 2.71 -4.46
C GLU A 185 -4.13 1.99 -5.66
N ALA A 186 -3.95 2.68 -6.79
CA ALA A 186 -3.26 2.16 -7.97
C ALA A 186 -1.81 1.74 -7.69
N PHE A 187 -1.18 2.24 -6.62
CA PHE A 187 0.15 1.78 -6.19
C PHE A 187 0.17 0.27 -5.93
N GLY A 188 -0.88 -0.28 -5.32
CA GLY A 188 -1.01 -1.72 -5.06
C GLY A 188 -1.02 -2.58 -6.34
N GLU A 189 -1.34 -1.99 -7.48
CA GLU A 189 -1.38 -2.64 -8.79
C GLU A 189 -0.07 -2.50 -9.58
N THR A 190 0.93 -1.78 -9.06
CA THR A 190 2.24 -1.68 -9.70
C THR A 190 3.16 -2.82 -9.29
N THR A 191 4.28 -2.99 -10.00
CA THR A 191 5.32 -3.94 -9.59
C THR A 191 5.87 -3.60 -8.20
N GLU A 192 6.06 -2.31 -7.91
CA GLU A 192 6.59 -1.85 -6.63
C GLU A 192 5.62 -2.05 -5.46
N GLY A 193 4.33 -1.75 -5.63
CA GLY A 193 3.36 -1.99 -4.56
C GLY A 193 3.10 -3.47 -4.30
N ARG A 194 3.11 -4.31 -5.35
CA ARG A 194 3.03 -5.78 -5.16
C ARG A 194 4.25 -6.33 -4.44
N TRP A 195 5.45 -5.91 -4.84
CA TRP A 195 6.68 -6.31 -4.14
C TRP A 195 6.63 -5.89 -2.67
N LEU A 196 6.19 -4.66 -2.39
CA LEU A 196 6.05 -4.17 -1.02
C LEU A 196 5.06 -5.01 -0.22
N ALA A 197 3.89 -5.33 -0.79
CA ALA A 197 2.88 -6.15 -0.14
C ALA A 197 3.38 -7.59 0.14
N GLU A 198 4.23 -8.14 -0.73
CA GLU A 198 4.79 -9.48 -0.59
C GLU A 198 5.93 -9.52 0.44
N HIS A 199 6.83 -8.52 0.45
CA HIS A 199 8.10 -8.61 1.18
C HIS A 199 8.24 -7.71 2.41
N ALA A 200 7.36 -6.72 2.62
CA ALA A 200 7.52 -5.76 3.74
C ALA A 200 7.65 -6.45 5.12
N HIS A 201 6.94 -7.55 5.32
CA HIS A 201 6.90 -8.28 6.58
C HIS A 201 8.25 -8.90 6.97
N GLU A 202 9.06 -9.28 5.98
CA GLU A 202 10.41 -9.82 6.17
C GLU A 202 11.34 -8.79 6.84
N TYR A 203 11.04 -7.50 6.67
CA TYR A 203 11.79 -6.38 7.24
C TYR A 203 11.08 -5.78 8.47
N GLY A 204 10.00 -6.38 8.94
CA GLY A 204 9.29 -5.91 10.12
C GLY A 204 8.17 -4.91 9.84
N PHE A 205 7.73 -4.76 8.59
CA PHE A 205 6.64 -3.88 8.19
C PHE A 205 5.41 -4.64 7.73
N ILE A 206 4.21 -4.14 8.00
CA ILE A 206 2.97 -4.67 7.42
C ILE A 206 2.32 -3.63 6.52
N ILE A 207 1.53 -4.07 5.52
CA ILE A 207 0.53 -3.21 4.90
C ILE A 207 -0.57 -2.97 5.92
N ARG A 208 -0.65 -1.75 6.46
CA ARG A 208 -1.43 -1.47 7.67
C ARG A 208 -2.94 -1.48 7.45
N TYR A 209 -3.36 -1.03 6.27
CA TYR A 209 -4.76 -0.87 5.87
C TYR A 209 -5.04 -1.68 4.59
N PRO A 210 -5.28 -3.00 4.71
CA PRO A 210 -5.53 -3.88 3.58
C PRO A 210 -6.92 -3.69 2.95
N GLN A 211 -7.07 -4.12 1.70
CA GLN A 211 -8.32 -4.02 0.95
C GLN A 211 -9.47 -4.77 1.63
N GLY A 212 -10.65 -4.16 1.67
CA GLY A 212 -11.87 -4.78 2.23
C GLY A 212 -11.91 -4.85 3.76
N LYS A 213 -11.01 -4.15 4.47
CA LYS A 213 -10.93 -4.16 5.93
C LYS A 213 -11.24 -2.81 6.59
N GLU A 214 -11.85 -1.87 5.85
CA GLU A 214 -12.21 -0.53 6.35
C GLU A 214 -13.14 -0.59 7.57
N ASP A 215 -14.07 -1.54 7.62
CA ASP A 215 -14.98 -1.70 8.77
C ASP A 215 -14.26 -2.09 10.08
N ILE A 216 -13.04 -2.63 9.98
CA ILE A 216 -12.21 -3.05 11.11
C ILE A 216 -11.19 -1.96 11.45
N THR A 217 -10.41 -1.52 10.48
CA THR A 217 -9.31 -0.55 10.69
C THR A 217 -9.83 0.89 10.83
N GLY A 218 -11.00 1.16 10.25
CA GLY A 218 -11.55 2.49 10.09
C GLY A 218 -10.95 3.31 8.95
N TYR A 219 -10.08 2.72 8.12
CA TYR A 219 -9.44 3.42 7.00
C TYR A 219 -9.63 2.64 5.69
N ILE A 220 -9.69 3.38 4.59
CA ILE A 220 -9.72 2.82 3.24
C ILE A 220 -8.47 1.96 2.95
N TYR A 221 -8.46 1.28 1.81
CA TYR A 221 -7.26 0.56 1.36
C TYR A 221 -6.11 1.55 1.13
N GLU A 222 -4.97 1.32 1.77
CA GLU A 222 -3.77 2.14 1.62
C GLU A 222 -2.55 1.24 1.33
N PRO A 223 -2.34 0.79 0.07
CA PRO A 223 -1.19 -0.07 -0.29
C PRO A 223 0.17 0.57 -0.04
N TRP A 224 0.22 1.88 0.14
CA TRP A 224 1.43 2.63 0.39
C TRP A 224 1.83 2.69 1.86
N HIS A 225 0.88 2.48 2.78
CA HIS A 225 1.08 2.76 4.19
C HIS A 225 1.63 1.53 4.92
N VAL A 226 2.93 1.58 5.25
CA VAL A 226 3.59 0.52 6.00
C VAL A 226 3.76 0.86 7.47
N ARG A 227 3.48 -0.10 8.35
CA ARG A 227 3.66 0.01 9.80
C ARG A 227 4.73 -0.95 10.29
N PHE A 228 5.76 -0.42 10.95
CA PHE A 228 6.79 -1.21 11.62
C PHE A 228 6.27 -1.81 12.92
N LEU A 229 6.43 -3.13 13.06
CA LEU A 229 6.10 -3.93 14.24
C LEU A 229 7.31 -4.74 14.76
N GLY A 230 8.43 -4.69 14.05
CA GLY A 230 9.55 -5.62 14.21
C GLY A 230 9.31 -6.93 13.46
N VAL A 231 10.41 -7.59 13.05
CA VAL A 231 10.40 -8.72 12.10
C VAL A 231 9.46 -9.86 12.53
N ARG A 232 9.58 -10.33 13.77
CA ARG A 232 8.80 -11.50 14.26
C ARG A 232 7.29 -11.23 14.28
N LEU A 233 6.88 -10.04 14.74
CA LEU A 233 5.47 -9.69 14.85
C LEU A 233 4.88 -9.38 13.47
N ALA A 234 5.59 -8.64 12.62
CA ALA A 234 5.13 -8.36 11.25
C ALA A 234 4.94 -9.65 10.45
N ALA A 235 5.87 -10.61 10.55
CA ALA A 235 5.71 -11.92 9.93
C ALA A 235 4.47 -12.67 10.44
N SER A 236 4.26 -12.69 11.76
CA SER A 236 3.08 -13.33 12.35
C SER A 236 1.76 -12.71 11.89
N VAL A 237 1.71 -11.36 11.81
CA VAL A 237 0.53 -10.63 11.32
C VAL A 237 0.31 -10.95 9.84
N TYR A 238 1.35 -10.88 9.02
CA TYR A 238 1.30 -11.17 7.59
C TYR A 238 0.80 -12.59 7.30
N GLU A 239 1.40 -13.60 7.93
CA GLU A 239 1.05 -15.01 7.76
C GLU A 239 -0.39 -15.32 8.20
N SER A 240 -0.91 -14.59 9.19
CA SER A 240 -2.28 -14.77 9.66
C SER A 240 -3.34 -14.26 8.68
N GLY A 241 -2.98 -13.34 7.77
CA GLY A 241 -3.93 -12.64 6.89
C GLY A 241 -4.89 -11.68 7.62
N LEU A 242 -4.62 -11.39 8.90
CA LEU A 242 -5.43 -10.50 9.74
C LEU A 242 -4.93 -9.05 9.66
N THR A 243 -5.80 -8.10 9.98
CA THR A 243 -5.36 -6.74 10.32
C THR A 243 -4.62 -6.74 11.66
N TYR A 244 -3.92 -5.65 11.96
CA TYR A 244 -3.27 -5.53 13.26
C TYR A 244 -4.28 -5.51 14.42
N GLU A 245 -5.43 -4.85 14.23
CA GLU A 245 -6.57 -4.91 15.17
C GLU A 245 -7.00 -6.35 15.47
N GLU A 246 -7.34 -7.12 14.43
CA GLU A 246 -7.77 -8.51 14.56
C GLU A 246 -6.71 -9.38 15.24
N PHE A 247 -5.43 -9.15 14.90
CA PHE A 247 -4.30 -9.91 15.45
C PHE A 247 -4.12 -9.69 16.96
N VAL A 248 -4.28 -8.45 17.44
CA VAL A 248 -4.17 -8.13 18.88
C VAL A 248 -5.47 -8.35 19.65
N GLY A 249 -6.53 -8.82 18.98
CA GLY A 249 -7.82 -9.14 19.58
C GLY A 249 -8.77 -7.95 19.73
N GLU A 250 -8.54 -6.85 19.02
CA GLU A 250 -9.42 -5.68 18.99
C GLU A 250 -10.38 -5.77 17.79
N GLY A 251 -11.68 -5.58 18.01
CA GLY A 251 -12.70 -5.59 16.95
C GLY A 251 -13.41 -6.92 16.68
N ILE A 252 -13.19 -7.94 17.52
CA ILE A 252 -14.05 -9.13 17.59
C ILE A 252 -15.08 -8.89 18.70
N GLU A 253 -16.27 -8.38 18.35
CA GLU A 253 -17.46 -8.37 19.23
C GLU A 253 -18.46 -9.46 18.79
#